data_AF-A0A924HDX1-F1
#
_entry.id   AF-A0A924HDX1-F1
#
_cell.length_a   1.000
_cell.length_b   1.000
_cell.length_c   1.000
_cell.angle_alpha   90.00
_cell.angle_beta   90.00
_cell.angle_gamma   90.00
#
_symmetry.space_group_name_H-M   'P 1'
#
loop_
_entity.id
_entity.type
_entity.pdbx_description
1 polymer ?
#
loop_
_entity_poly.entity_id
_entity_poly.type
_entity_poly.pdbx_seq_one_letter_code
_entity_poly.pdbx_strand_id
1 'polypeptide(L)'
;STGCRTYVKATTGQLEPAFQTLSAAVKATPQEAPELLLWQYTRLGEMAERLERPEVAENYFRQALKVGITDQFLLGAYADFLLARQRSAEVLTLLADWERSDVLLLRLALAGKALGDKRAADWATQLRDRFAAAALRGDRLHEQEAARFELDVEGKPAKALELASRNYQIQKEPRDAEILMRAALAAKQAKAAQAALDWLRSSRYEDPGIRQLATQLAAQGATL
;
A
#
# COMPACT_ATOMS: atom_id res chain seq x y z
N SER A 1 -16.61 16.73 -3.00
CA SER A 1 -17.13 16.23 -4.29
C SER A 1 -17.76 14.85 -4.11
N THR A 2 -18.46 14.33 -5.12
CA THR A 2 -18.98 12.94 -5.11
C THR A 2 -17.85 11.91 -4.98
N GLY A 3 -16.70 12.14 -5.62
CA GLY A 3 -15.51 11.29 -5.50
C GLY A 3 -15.03 11.07 -4.06
N CYS A 4 -14.82 12.15 -3.27
CA CYS A 4 -14.36 12.01 -1.88
C CYS A 4 -15.35 11.24 -0.98
N ARG A 5 -16.65 11.48 -1.14
CA ARG A 5 -17.70 10.78 -0.36
C ARG A 5 -17.77 9.30 -0.74
N THR A 6 -17.65 8.99 -2.02
CA THR A 6 -17.64 7.61 -2.51
C THR A 6 -16.40 6.86 -2.02
N TYR A 7 -15.24 7.52 -1.97
CA TYR A 7 -14.03 6.91 -1.41
C TYR A 7 -14.18 6.54 0.07
N VAL A 8 -14.74 7.43 0.90
CA VAL A 8 -15.03 7.11 2.32
C VAL A 8 -15.99 5.92 2.47
N LYS A 9 -16.97 5.79 1.58
CA LYS A 9 -17.86 4.60 1.56
C LYS A 9 -17.10 3.32 1.25
N ALA A 10 -16.14 3.37 0.33
CA ALA A 10 -15.30 2.22 -0.01
C ALA A 10 -14.41 1.76 1.16
N THR A 11 -14.14 2.62 2.15
CA THR A 11 -13.39 2.26 3.36
C THR A 11 -14.28 1.87 4.54
N THR A 12 -15.61 1.83 4.37
CA THR A 12 -16.59 1.62 5.45
C THR A 12 -17.65 0.54 5.14
N GLY A 13 -17.26 -0.53 4.45
CA GLY A 13 -18.13 -1.67 4.16
C GLY A 13 -19.13 -1.48 3.01
N GLN A 14 -18.83 -0.56 2.09
CA GLN A 14 -19.61 -0.33 0.87
C GLN A 14 -18.72 -0.32 -0.38
N LEU A 15 -17.74 -1.25 -0.46
CA LEU A 15 -16.75 -1.27 -1.54
C LEU A 15 -17.38 -1.42 -2.93
N GLU A 16 -18.21 -2.44 -3.15
CA GLU A 16 -18.84 -2.68 -4.46
C GLU A 16 -19.76 -1.52 -4.90
N PRO A 17 -20.70 -1.03 -4.06
CA PRO A 17 -21.51 0.14 -4.44
C PRO A 17 -20.68 1.40 -4.70
N ALA A 18 -19.60 1.61 -3.94
CA ALA A 18 -18.71 2.74 -4.15
C ALA A 18 -17.97 2.65 -5.48
N PHE A 19 -17.45 1.47 -5.82
CA PHE A 19 -16.82 1.22 -7.11
C PHE A 19 -17.79 1.48 -8.27
N GLN A 20 -19.03 0.99 -8.18
CA GLN A 20 -20.06 1.21 -9.22
C GLN A 20 -20.39 2.70 -9.37
N THR A 21 -20.56 3.41 -8.26
CA THR A 21 -20.85 4.85 -8.27
C THR A 21 -19.71 5.66 -8.90
N LEU A 22 -18.46 5.40 -8.49
CA LEU A 22 -17.31 6.14 -8.99
C LEU A 22 -17.02 5.81 -10.46
N SER A 23 -17.12 4.53 -10.85
CA SER A 23 -16.90 4.12 -12.24
C SER A 23 -17.97 4.66 -13.20
N ALA A 24 -19.20 4.84 -12.74
CA ALA A 24 -20.24 5.53 -13.50
C ALA A 24 -19.93 7.04 -13.64
N ALA A 25 -19.46 7.68 -12.56
CA ALA A 25 -19.14 9.10 -12.56
C ALA A 25 -18.02 9.46 -13.55
N VAL A 26 -16.92 8.69 -13.57
CA VAL A 26 -15.80 8.94 -14.51
C VAL A 26 -16.19 8.73 -15.97
N LYS A 27 -17.19 7.88 -16.26
CA LYS A 27 -17.71 7.67 -17.62
C LYS A 27 -18.65 8.79 -18.07
N ALA A 28 -19.42 9.34 -17.13
CA ALA A 28 -20.40 10.38 -17.43
C ALA A 28 -19.76 11.77 -17.66
N THR A 29 -18.60 12.04 -17.05
CA THR A 29 -17.95 13.35 -17.09
C THR A 29 -16.51 13.27 -17.61
N PRO A 30 -16.29 13.05 -18.91
CA PRO A 30 -14.94 12.94 -19.49
C PRO A 30 -14.15 14.26 -19.51
N GLN A 31 -14.75 15.40 -19.14
CA GLN A 31 -14.11 16.73 -19.07
C GLN A 31 -13.81 17.19 -17.63
N GLU A 32 -13.62 16.26 -16.67
CA GLU A 32 -13.12 16.63 -15.35
C GLU A 32 -11.66 17.13 -15.38
N ALA A 33 -11.27 17.90 -14.37
CA ALA A 33 -9.88 18.34 -14.22
C ALA A 33 -8.93 17.13 -14.23
N PRO A 34 -7.82 17.16 -14.99
CA PRO A 34 -6.90 16.03 -15.13
C PRO A 34 -6.44 15.44 -13.79
N GLU A 35 -6.15 16.27 -12.79
CA GLU A 35 -5.73 15.85 -11.46
C GLU A 35 -6.82 15.04 -10.74
N LEU A 36 -8.08 15.47 -10.88
CA LEU A 36 -9.21 14.76 -10.29
C LEU A 36 -9.42 13.42 -11.00
N LEU A 37 -9.30 13.39 -12.33
CA LEU A 37 -9.45 12.16 -13.11
C LEU A 37 -8.35 11.15 -12.79
N LEU A 38 -7.10 11.60 -12.64
CA LEU A 38 -5.98 10.78 -12.17
C LEU A 38 -6.30 10.16 -10.81
N TRP A 39 -6.75 10.98 -9.85
CA TRP A 39 -7.09 10.50 -8.52
C TRP A 39 -8.21 9.46 -8.58
N GLN A 40 -9.29 9.72 -9.33
CA GLN A 40 -10.43 8.80 -9.46
C GLN A 40 -10.04 7.47 -10.09
N TYR A 41 -9.26 7.47 -11.17
CA TYR A 41 -8.76 6.24 -11.78
C TYR A 41 -7.85 5.47 -10.84
N THR A 42 -6.98 6.14 -10.10
CA THR A 42 -6.13 5.48 -9.09
C THR A 42 -6.97 4.80 -8.02
N ARG A 43 -7.98 5.52 -7.46
CA ARG A 43 -8.90 4.92 -6.46
C ARG A 43 -9.71 3.76 -7.04
N LEU A 44 -10.14 3.83 -8.30
CA LEU A 44 -10.85 2.75 -8.97
C LEU A 44 -9.96 1.52 -9.18
N GLY A 45 -8.67 1.71 -9.45
CA GLY A 45 -7.66 0.66 -9.48
C GLY A 45 -7.57 -0.07 -8.13
N GLU A 46 -7.34 0.68 -7.04
CA GLU A 46 -7.28 0.12 -5.67
C GLU A 46 -8.59 -0.59 -5.28
N MET A 47 -9.75 -0.03 -5.61
CA MET A 47 -11.03 -0.66 -5.32
C MET A 47 -11.23 -1.96 -6.10
N ALA A 48 -10.89 -1.96 -7.40
CA ALA A 48 -10.99 -3.16 -8.23
C ALA A 48 -10.05 -4.27 -7.75
N GLU A 49 -8.86 -3.92 -7.26
CA GLU A 49 -7.96 -4.87 -6.63
C GLU A 49 -8.59 -5.52 -5.39
N ARG A 50 -9.15 -4.71 -4.49
CA ARG A 50 -9.87 -5.20 -3.29
C ARG A 50 -11.12 -6.02 -3.60
N LEU A 51 -11.73 -5.79 -4.76
CA LEU A 51 -12.85 -6.56 -5.31
C LEU A 51 -12.39 -7.84 -6.04
N GLU A 52 -11.09 -8.15 -6.03
CA GLU A 52 -10.51 -9.33 -6.71
C GLU A 52 -10.73 -9.30 -8.24
N ARG A 53 -10.70 -8.08 -8.84
CA ARG A 53 -10.84 -7.84 -10.28
C ARG A 53 -9.53 -7.31 -10.87
N PRO A 54 -8.47 -8.13 -10.97
CA PRO A 54 -7.13 -7.69 -11.35
C PRO A 54 -7.09 -6.98 -12.71
N GLU A 55 -7.84 -7.49 -13.69
CA GLU A 55 -7.78 -6.96 -15.06
C GLU A 55 -8.48 -5.59 -15.16
N VAL A 56 -9.52 -5.40 -14.34
CA VAL A 56 -10.20 -4.12 -14.20
C VAL A 56 -9.29 -3.13 -13.46
N ALA A 57 -8.60 -3.57 -12.42
CA ALA A 57 -7.68 -2.75 -11.65
C ALA A 57 -6.52 -2.23 -12.52
N GLU A 58 -5.85 -3.12 -13.25
CA GLU A 58 -4.75 -2.74 -14.14
C GLU A 58 -5.21 -1.78 -15.23
N ASN A 59 -6.40 -2.00 -15.81
CA ASN A 59 -6.95 -1.08 -16.79
C ASN A 59 -7.16 0.33 -16.23
N TYR A 60 -7.56 0.46 -14.96
CA TYR A 60 -7.68 1.78 -14.31
C TYR A 60 -6.31 2.41 -13.99
N PHE A 61 -5.33 1.65 -13.51
CA PHE A 61 -3.98 2.18 -13.32
C PHE A 61 -3.37 2.67 -14.64
N ARG A 62 -3.55 1.92 -15.73
CA ARG A 62 -3.11 2.34 -17.07
C ARG A 62 -3.85 3.58 -17.57
N GLN A 63 -5.14 3.74 -17.26
CA GLN A 63 -5.87 4.96 -17.57
C GLN A 63 -5.35 6.15 -16.76
N ALA A 64 -5.05 5.97 -15.48
CA ALA A 64 -4.45 7.00 -14.63
C ALA A 64 -3.08 7.45 -15.19
N LEU A 65 -2.23 6.51 -15.61
CA LEU A 65 -0.95 6.83 -16.26
C LEU A 65 -1.12 7.64 -17.55
N LYS A 66 -2.16 7.33 -18.35
CA LYS A 66 -2.46 8.04 -19.60
C LYS A 66 -2.92 9.49 -19.40
N VAL A 67 -3.30 9.89 -18.18
CA VAL A 67 -3.58 11.29 -17.85
C VAL A 67 -2.31 12.15 -18.01
N GLY A 68 -1.12 11.56 -17.90
CA GLY A 68 0.16 12.23 -18.17
C GLY A 68 0.66 13.12 -17.03
N ILE A 69 0.03 13.06 -15.86
CA ILE A 69 0.50 13.75 -14.65
C ILE A 69 1.42 12.81 -13.87
N THR A 70 2.58 13.32 -13.49
CA THR A 70 3.52 12.60 -12.63
C THR A 70 3.04 12.61 -11.19
N ASP A 71 2.62 11.45 -10.68
CA ASP A 71 2.10 11.29 -9.32
C ASP A 71 2.74 10.08 -8.63
N GLN A 72 3.46 10.33 -7.52
CA GLN A 72 4.16 9.26 -6.80
C GLN A 72 3.19 8.27 -6.14
N PHE A 73 1.98 8.72 -5.77
CA PHE A 73 0.99 7.86 -5.15
C PHE A 73 0.48 6.81 -6.17
N LEU A 74 0.11 7.23 -7.38
CA LEU A 74 -0.24 6.33 -8.49
C LEU A 74 0.89 5.35 -8.80
N LEU A 75 2.13 5.85 -8.95
CA LEU A 75 3.29 4.99 -9.25
C LEU A 75 3.50 3.95 -8.14
N GLY A 76 3.37 4.36 -6.88
CA GLY A 76 3.47 3.46 -5.73
C GLY A 76 2.37 2.40 -5.71
N ALA A 77 1.12 2.79 -5.92
CA ALA A 77 -0.04 1.90 -5.95
C ALA A 77 0.04 0.89 -7.11
N TYR A 78 0.40 1.35 -8.32
CA TYR A 78 0.54 0.45 -9.45
C TYR A 78 1.74 -0.49 -9.31
N ALA A 79 2.85 -0.02 -8.73
CA ALA A 79 3.98 -0.88 -8.42
C ALA A 79 3.62 -1.97 -7.40
N ASP A 80 2.85 -1.64 -6.36
CA ASP A 80 2.38 -2.63 -5.37
C ASP A 80 1.44 -3.67 -6.02
N PHE A 81 0.53 -3.23 -6.89
CA PHE A 81 -0.32 -4.11 -7.70
C PHE A 81 0.52 -5.11 -8.54
N LEU A 82 1.60 -4.64 -9.18
CA LEU A 82 2.50 -5.46 -9.98
C LEU A 82 3.32 -6.43 -9.10
N LEU A 83 3.85 -5.96 -7.96
CA LEU A 83 4.60 -6.78 -7.00
C LEU A 83 3.74 -7.95 -6.47
N ALA A 84 2.48 -7.67 -6.09
CA ALA A 84 1.54 -8.69 -5.63
C ALA A 84 1.29 -9.81 -6.67
N ARG A 85 1.54 -9.51 -7.95
CA ARG A 85 1.38 -10.43 -9.08
C ARG A 85 2.72 -10.97 -9.61
N GLN A 86 3.80 -10.81 -8.84
CA GLN A 86 5.15 -11.26 -9.19
C GLN A 86 5.71 -10.64 -10.48
N ARG A 87 5.17 -9.49 -10.91
CA ARG A 87 5.58 -8.76 -12.12
C ARG A 87 6.67 -7.74 -11.82
N SER A 88 7.69 -8.15 -11.07
CA SER A 88 8.76 -7.27 -10.58
C SER A 88 9.56 -6.59 -11.69
N ALA A 89 9.69 -7.21 -12.86
CA ALA A 89 10.43 -6.61 -13.98
C ALA A 89 9.75 -5.33 -14.51
N GLU A 90 8.42 -5.30 -14.49
CA GLU A 90 7.64 -4.14 -14.90
C GLU A 90 7.74 -3.02 -13.86
N VAL A 91 7.89 -3.35 -12.57
CA VAL A 91 8.15 -2.36 -11.52
C VAL A 91 9.47 -1.65 -11.74
N LEU A 92 10.54 -2.38 -12.09
CA LEU A 92 11.84 -1.77 -12.40
C LEU A 92 11.78 -0.85 -13.61
N THR A 93 10.93 -1.17 -14.59
CA THR A 93 10.73 -0.33 -15.78
C THR A 93 9.89 0.91 -15.45
N LEU A 94 8.79 0.71 -14.71
CA LEU A 94 7.86 1.77 -14.30
C LEU A 94 8.56 2.84 -13.44
N LEU A 95 9.45 2.41 -12.55
CA LEU A 95 10.10 3.24 -11.54
C LEU A 95 11.55 3.58 -11.87
N ALA A 96 11.97 3.44 -13.12
CA ALA A 96 13.28 3.91 -13.55
C ALA A 96 13.44 5.40 -13.20
N ASP A 97 14.61 5.77 -12.68
CA ASP A 97 14.99 7.13 -12.28
C ASP A 97 14.22 7.72 -11.07
N TRP A 98 13.49 6.88 -10.31
CA TRP A 98 12.74 7.29 -9.12
C TRP A 98 13.46 7.05 -7.78
N GLU A 99 14.76 6.74 -7.80
CA GLU A 99 15.56 6.41 -6.61
C GLU A 99 15.61 7.52 -5.55
N ARG A 100 15.29 8.77 -5.93
CA ARG A 100 15.20 9.91 -5.01
C ARG A 100 13.97 9.90 -4.09
N SER A 101 12.92 9.13 -4.43
CA SER A 101 11.71 9.01 -3.59
C SER A 101 11.82 7.76 -2.72
N ASP A 102 11.81 7.90 -1.39
CA ASP A 102 11.90 6.74 -0.49
C ASP A 102 10.74 5.76 -0.68
N VAL A 103 9.54 6.28 -0.98
CA VAL A 103 8.35 5.49 -1.30
C VAL A 103 8.60 4.60 -2.52
N LEU A 104 9.14 5.16 -3.61
CA LEU A 104 9.35 4.42 -4.86
C LEU A 104 10.64 3.59 -4.84
N LEU A 105 11.68 4.07 -4.15
CA LEU A 105 12.93 3.35 -3.93
C LEU A 105 12.71 2.05 -3.14
N LEU A 106 11.78 2.04 -2.16
CA LEU A 106 11.39 0.80 -1.49
C LEU A 106 10.83 -0.23 -2.49
N ARG A 107 9.98 0.19 -3.43
CA ARG A 107 9.39 -0.72 -4.43
C ARG A 107 10.44 -1.19 -5.44
N LEU A 108 11.41 -0.35 -5.81
CA LEU A 108 12.60 -0.76 -6.57
C LEU A 108 13.40 -1.83 -5.79
N ALA A 109 13.68 -1.62 -4.51
CA ALA A 109 14.40 -2.59 -3.67
C ALA A 109 13.66 -3.94 -3.57
N LEU A 110 12.33 -3.92 -3.40
CA LEU A 110 11.49 -5.13 -3.37
C LEU A 110 11.52 -5.87 -4.71
N ALA A 111 11.31 -5.16 -5.83
CA ALA A 111 11.34 -5.73 -7.16
C ALA A 111 12.73 -6.29 -7.50
N GLY A 112 13.79 -5.54 -7.18
CA GLY A 112 15.17 -5.95 -7.39
C GLY A 112 15.53 -7.20 -6.59
N LYS A 113 15.14 -7.27 -5.32
CA LYS A 113 15.35 -8.46 -4.48
C LYS A 113 14.66 -9.68 -5.06
N ALA A 114 13.42 -9.55 -5.52
CA ALA A 114 12.66 -10.64 -6.14
C ALA A 114 13.31 -11.17 -7.43
N LEU A 115 14.01 -10.32 -8.18
CA LEU A 115 14.67 -10.67 -9.44
C LEU A 115 16.15 -11.03 -9.30
N GLY A 116 16.74 -10.84 -8.11
CA GLY A 116 18.19 -10.92 -7.94
C GLY A 116 18.95 -9.82 -8.70
N ASP A 117 18.34 -8.65 -8.90
CA ASP A 117 18.98 -7.52 -9.57
C ASP A 117 20.18 -7.03 -8.74
N LYS A 118 21.34 -6.85 -9.39
CA LYS A 118 22.57 -6.35 -8.76
C LYS A 118 22.40 -5.00 -8.04
N ARG A 119 21.46 -4.17 -8.49
CA ARG A 119 21.15 -2.85 -7.90
C ARG A 119 20.38 -2.96 -6.58
N ALA A 120 19.76 -4.10 -6.28
CA ALA A 120 18.92 -4.26 -5.08
C ALA A 120 19.69 -3.98 -3.78
N ALA A 121 20.96 -4.39 -3.71
CA ALA A 121 21.81 -4.14 -2.55
C ALA A 121 22.11 -2.65 -2.33
N ASP A 122 22.28 -1.90 -3.43
CA ASP A 122 22.50 -0.45 -3.39
C ASP A 122 21.23 0.28 -2.95
N TRP A 123 20.08 -0.04 -3.56
CA TRP A 123 18.79 0.54 -3.15
C TRP A 123 18.46 0.27 -1.68
N ALA A 124 18.71 -0.95 -1.20
CA ALA A 124 18.52 -1.27 0.21
C ALA A 124 19.45 -0.47 1.13
N THR A 125 20.69 -0.21 0.71
CA THR A 125 21.65 0.61 1.47
C THR A 125 21.21 2.07 1.53
N GLN A 126 20.78 2.63 0.40
CA GLN A 126 20.23 3.99 0.36
C GLN A 126 19.03 4.15 1.30
N LEU A 127 18.08 3.21 1.30
CA LEU A 127 16.93 3.25 2.21
C LEU A 127 17.35 3.17 3.68
N ARG A 128 18.28 2.26 4.00
CA ARG A 128 18.80 2.10 5.35
C ARG A 128 19.41 3.39 5.87
N ASP A 129 20.25 4.04 5.06
CA ASP A 129 20.93 5.29 5.43
C ASP A 129 19.93 6.44 5.59
N ARG A 130 18.95 6.55 4.70
CA ARG A 130 17.90 7.58 4.76
C ARG A 130 17.01 7.42 5.98
N PHE A 131 16.57 6.19 6.30
CA PHE A 131 15.79 5.93 7.51
C PHE A 131 16.60 6.14 8.79
N ALA A 132 17.88 5.77 8.80
CA ALA A 132 18.76 6.06 9.93
C ALA A 132 18.91 7.58 10.15
N ALA A 133 19.11 8.35 9.07
CA ALA A 133 19.20 9.80 9.14
C ALA A 133 17.88 10.45 9.58
N ALA A 134 16.73 9.96 9.13
CA ALA A 134 15.42 10.42 9.57
C ALA A 134 15.21 10.17 11.08
N ALA A 135 15.56 8.98 11.55
CA ALA A 135 15.46 8.62 12.97
C ALA A 135 16.32 9.53 13.86
N LEU A 136 17.53 9.90 13.44
CA LEU A 136 18.40 10.84 14.16
C LEU A 136 17.80 12.25 14.29
N ARG A 137 16.98 12.67 13.32
CA ARG A 137 16.26 13.94 13.36
C ARG A 137 14.95 13.87 14.15
N GLY A 138 14.55 12.69 14.61
CA GLY A 138 13.22 12.45 15.19
C GLY A 138 12.08 12.54 14.18
N ASP A 139 12.39 12.45 12.88
CA ASP A 139 11.40 12.47 11.80
C ASP A 139 10.65 11.13 11.73
N ARG A 140 9.33 11.21 11.59
CA ARG A 140 8.41 10.06 11.54
C ARG A 140 7.60 9.97 10.25
N LEU A 141 7.90 10.82 9.25
CA LEU A 141 7.13 10.90 8.00
C LEU A 141 7.13 9.59 7.19
N HIS A 142 8.07 8.67 7.46
CA HIS A 142 8.29 7.43 6.70
C HIS A 142 8.22 6.15 7.54
N GLU A 143 7.54 6.16 8.70
CA GLU A 143 7.50 4.96 9.55
C GLU A 143 6.80 3.77 8.86
N GLN A 144 5.84 4.01 7.97
CA GLN A 144 5.22 2.96 7.17
C GLN A 144 6.23 2.30 6.21
N GLU A 145 6.93 3.09 5.39
CA GLU A 145 7.98 2.60 4.49
C GLU A 145 9.11 1.91 5.26
N ALA A 146 9.53 2.48 6.40
CA ALA A 146 10.56 1.89 7.24
C ALA A 146 10.13 0.54 7.81
N ALA A 147 8.88 0.40 8.28
CA ALA A 147 8.37 -0.87 8.77
C ALA A 147 8.36 -1.95 7.66
N ARG A 148 7.89 -1.59 6.46
CA ARG A 148 7.89 -2.50 5.31
C ARG A 148 9.29 -2.85 4.83
N PHE A 149 10.22 -1.90 4.85
CA PHE A 149 11.63 -2.14 4.56
C PHE A 149 12.24 -3.16 5.52
N GLU A 150 12.07 -2.95 6.83
CA GLU A 150 12.61 -3.87 7.84
C GLU A 150 12.01 -5.27 7.71
N LEU A 151 10.73 -5.37 7.34
CA LEU A 151 10.07 -6.66 7.16
C LEU A 151 10.54 -7.38 5.88
N ASP A 152 10.35 -6.73 4.73
CA ASP A 152 10.40 -7.39 3.43
C ASP A 152 11.80 -7.36 2.80
N VAL A 153 12.63 -6.37 3.17
CA VAL A 153 14.00 -6.23 2.65
C VAL A 153 15.00 -6.80 3.65
N GLU A 154 15.00 -6.31 4.88
CA GLU A 154 16.00 -6.67 5.92
C GLU A 154 15.67 -7.97 6.66
N GLY A 155 14.43 -8.45 6.62
CA GLY A 155 14.02 -9.67 7.32
C GLY A 155 14.06 -9.55 8.84
N LYS A 156 13.78 -8.37 9.39
CA LYS A 156 13.79 -8.03 10.82
C LYS A 156 12.37 -7.80 11.35
N PRO A 157 11.56 -8.87 11.54
CA PRO A 157 10.14 -8.73 11.86
C PRO A 157 9.88 -8.02 13.20
N ALA A 158 10.75 -8.18 14.21
CA ALA A 158 10.60 -7.47 15.49
C ALA A 158 10.74 -5.95 15.34
N LYS A 159 11.73 -5.49 14.56
CA LYS A 159 11.93 -4.07 14.29
C LYS A 159 10.83 -3.49 13.41
N ALA A 160 10.38 -4.26 12.41
CA ALA A 160 9.22 -3.90 11.60
C ALA A 160 7.96 -3.72 12.44
N LEU A 161 7.71 -4.63 13.39
CA LEU A 161 6.56 -4.56 14.30
C LEU A 161 6.61 -3.32 15.19
N GLU A 162 7.78 -2.98 15.72
CA GLU A 162 7.99 -1.78 16.54
C GLU A 162 7.63 -0.50 15.76
N LEU A 163 8.14 -0.37 14.53
CA LEU A 163 7.87 0.75 13.63
C LEU A 163 6.39 0.81 13.23
N ALA A 164 5.82 -0.31 12.79
CA ALA A 164 4.42 -0.39 12.38
C ALA A 164 3.47 -0.05 13.53
N SER A 165 3.78 -0.50 14.76
CA SER A 165 2.98 -0.22 15.95
C SER A 165 2.95 1.27 16.28
N ARG A 166 4.09 1.97 16.17
CA ARG A 166 4.15 3.44 16.36
C ARG A 166 3.40 4.18 15.27
N ASN A 167 3.65 3.85 14.02
CA ASN A 167 2.99 4.48 12.87
C ASN A 167 1.46 4.38 12.97
N TYR A 168 0.96 3.19 13.34
CA TYR A 168 -0.47 2.94 13.44
C TYR A 168 -1.16 3.69 14.59
N GLN A 169 -0.43 4.10 15.63
CA GLN A 169 -1.00 4.96 16.68
C GLN A 169 -1.38 6.35 16.15
N ILE A 170 -0.72 6.80 15.08
CA ILE A 170 -0.86 8.15 14.53
C ILE A 170 -1.74 8.14 13.28
N GLN A 171 -1.31 7.43 12.23
CA GLN A 171 -1.89 7.57 10.88
C GLN A 171 -3.21 6.82 10.71
N LYS A 172 -3.27 5.57 11.20
CA LYS A 172 -4.46 4.71 11.18
C LYS A 172 -5.05 4.48 9.77
N GLU A 173 -4.21 4.44 8.74
CA GLU A 173 -4.65 4.14 7.37
C GLU A 173 -4.71 2.62 7.13
N PRO A 174 -5.48 2.14 6.13
CA PRO A 174 -5.56 0.71 5.80
C PRO A 174 -4.20 0.04 5.55
N ARG A 175 -3.32 0.74 4.84
CA ARG A 175 -1.95 0.28 4.53
C ARG A 175 -1.05 0.18 5.77
N ASP A 176 -1.33 0.98 6.80
CA ASP A 176 -0.64 0.92 8.09
C ASP A 176 -1.14 -0.27 8.91
N ALA A 177 -2.46 -0.54 8.86
CA ALA A 177 -3.06 -1.72 9.48
C ALA A 177 -2.48 -3.00 8.86
N GLU A 178 -2.37 -3.07 7.53
CA GLU A 178 -1.79 -4.22 6.84
C GLU A 178 -0.34 -4.49 7.28
N ILE A 179 0.54 -3.47 7.26
CA ILE A 179 1.94 -3.68 7.65
C ILE A 179 2.06 -4.06 9.14
N LEU A 180 1.23 -3.51 10.02
CA LEU A 180 1.18 -3.91 11.42
C LEU A 180 0.75 -5.37 11.57
N MET A 181 -0.28 -5.81 10.87
CA MET A 181 -0.74 -7.19 10.88
C MET A 181 0.33 -8.16 10.36
N ARG A 182 0.97 -7.83 9.23
CA ARG A 182 2.05 -8.64 8.63
C ARG A 182 3.26 -8.73 9.55
N ALA A 183 3.70 -7.62 10.12
CA ALA A 183 4.85 -7.59 11.03
C ALA A 183 4.56 -8.37 12.32
N ALA A 184 3.36 -8.24 12.89
CA ALA A 184 2.94 -8.98 14.09
C ALA A 184 2.92 -10.50 13.82
N LEU A 185 2.40 -10.90 12.65
CA LEU A 185 2.37 -12.29 12.24
C LEU A 185 3.80 -12.86 12.06
N ALA A 186 4.67 -12.13 11.35
CA ALA A 186 6.05 -12.55 11.12
C ALA A 186 6.89 -12.59 12.41
N ALA A 187 6.61 -11.69 13.35
CA ALA A 187 7.24 -11.66 14.67
C ALA A 187 6.65 -12.69 15.65
N LYS A 188 5.59 -13.43 15.27
CA LYS A 188 4.82 -14.34 16.13
C LYS A 188 4.26 -13.66 17.38
N GLN A 189 3.88 -12.39 17.25
CA GLN A 189 3.33 -11.55 18.31
C GLN A 189 1.91 -11.10 17.93
N ALA A 190 1.02 -12.05 17.70
CA ALA A 190 -0.30 -11.78 17.11
C ALA A 190 -1.12 -10.71 17.86
N LYS A 191 -1.03 -10.71 19.20
CA LYS A 191 -1.71 -9.72 20.06
C LYS A 191 -1.26 -8.27 19.81
N ALA A 192 -0.06 -8.05 19.27
CA ALA A 192 0.43 -6.71 18.95
C ALA A 192 -0.37 -6.05 17.81
N ALA A 193 -1.05 -6.85 16.96
CA ALA A 193 -1.93 -6.34 15.90
C ALA A 193 -3.38 -6.09 16.36
N GLN A 194 -3.71 -6.20 17.65
CA GLN A 194 -5.09 -6.12 18.13
C GLN A 194 -5.79 -4.82 17.70
N ALA A 195 -5.09 -3.67 17.76
CA ALA A 195 -5.66 -2.40 17.32
C ALA A 195 -6.05 -2.39 15.83
N ALA A 196 -5.27 -3.06 14.97
CA ALA A 196 -5.59 -3.19 13.55
C ALA A 196 -6.78 -4.13 13.31
N LEU A 197 -6.90 -5.21 14.11
CA LEU A 197 -8.04 -6.12 14.05
C LEU A 197 -9.34 -5.42 14.51
N ASP A 198 -9.26 -4.63 15.58
CA ASP A 198 -10.39 -3.84 16.09
C ASP A 198 -10.85 -2.80 15.05
N TRP A 199 -9.90 -2.15 14.37
CA TRP A 199 -10.20 -1.27 13.26
C TRP A 199 -10.86 -2.00 12.10
N LEU A 200 -10.34 -3.16 11.68
CA LEU A 200 -10.92 -3.95 10.59
C LEU A 200 -12.39 -4.30 10.87
N ARG A 201 -12.66 -4.77 12.10
CA ARG A 201 -14.02 -5.10 12.56
C ARG A 201 -14.94 -3.90 12.59
N SER A 202 -14.50 -2.78 13.18
CA SER A 202 -15.34 -1.59 13.37
C SER A 202 -15.60 -0.82 12.07
N SER A 203 -14.57 -0.71 11.21
CA SER A 203 -14.68 -0.04 9.91
C SER A 203 -15.42 -0.88 8.88
N ARG A 204 -15.45 -2.21 9.03
CA ARG A 204 -15.92 -3.16 8.01
C ARG A 204 -15.14 -3.01 6.71
N TYR A 205 -13.85 -2.68 6.80
CA TYR A 205 -13.00 -2.54 5.62
C TYR A 205 -12.96 -3.87 4.84
N GLU A 206 -13.29 -3.80 3.55
CA GLU A 206 -13.37 -4.98 2.69
C GLU A 206 -12.05 -5.13 1.93
N ASP A 207 -11.22 -6.08 2.35
CA ASP A 207 -9.98 -6.45 1.66
C ASP A 207 -9.68 -7.94 1.93
N PRO A 208 -9.60 -8.79 0.89
CA PRO A 208 -9.32 -10.22 1.04
C PRO A 208 -7.99 -10.52 1.73
N GLY A 209 -6.93 -9.79 1.40
CA GLY A 209 -5.59 -9.98 1.98
C GLY A 209 -5.56 -9.63 3.47
N ILE A 210 -6.17 -8.50 3.84
CA ILE A 210 -6.29 -8.10 5.25
C ILE A 210 -7.18 -9.09 6.03
N ARG A 211 -8.27 -9.60 5.44
CA ARG A 211 -9.10 -10.66 6.06
C ARG A 211 -8.32 -11.96 6.28
N GLN A 212 -7.45 -12.33 5.34
CA GLN A 212 -6.59 -13.50 5.49
C GLN A 212 -5.59 -13.32 6.63
N LEU A 213 -4.93 -12.16 6.71
CA LEU A 213 -4.03 -11.82 7.82
C LEU A 213 -4.75 -11.87 9.16
N ALA A 214 -5.95 -11.32 9.24
CA ALA A 214 -6.77 -11.34 10.44
C ALA A 214 -7.08 -12.76 10.91
N THR A 215 -7.41 -13.65 9.97
CA THR A 215 -7.64 -15.08 10.25
C THR A 215 -6.38 -15.76 10.79
N GLN A 216 -5.21 -15.50 10.18
CA GLN A 216 -3.93 -16.06 10.61
C GLN A 216 -3.50 -15.57 12.00
N LEU A 217 -3.74 -14.29 12.30
CA LEU A 217 -3.47 -13.70 13.62
C LEU A 217 -4.40 -14.28 14.69
N ALA A 218 -5.68 -14.48 14.37
CA ALA A 218 -6.64 -15.11 15.29
C ALA A 218 -6.22 -16.55 15.63
N ALA A 219 -5.74 -17.32 14.64
CA ALA A 219 -5.19 -18.66 14.86
C ALA A 219 -3.95 -18.66 15.77
N GLN A 220 -3.28 -17.51 15.95
CA GLN A 220 -2.13 -17.33 16.85
C GLN A 220 -2.51 -16.61 18.16
N GLY A 221 -3.80 -16.51 18.49
CA GLY A 221 -4.28 -16.04 19.79
C GLY A 221 -4.55 -14.54 19.89
N ALA A 222 -4.68 -13.84 18.76
CA ALA A 222 -5.32 -12.52 18.72
C ALA A 222 -6.85 -12.65 18.71
N THR A 223 -7.56 -11.60 19.12
CA THR A 223 -9.04 -11.58 19.10
C THR A 223 -9.53 -10.93 17.82
N LEU A 224 -10.43 -11.62 17.10
CA LEU A 224 -11.10 -11.11 15.91
C LEU A 224 -12.43 -10.42 16.26
#